data_AF-A0A1H7JF02-F1
#
_entry.id   AF-A0A1H7JF02-F1
#
_cell.length_a   1.000
_cell.length_b   1.000
_cell.length_c   1.000
_cell.angle_alpha   90.00
_cell.angle_beta   90.00
_cell.angle_gamma   90.00
#
_symmetry.space_group_name_H-M   'P 1'
#
loop_
_entity.id
_entity.type
_entity.pdbx_description
1 polymer ?
#
loop_
_entity_poly.entity_id
_entity_poly.type
_entity_poly.pdbx_seq_one_letter_code
_entity_poly.pdbx_strand_id
1 'polypeptide(L)' 'MPSFNELLTFEYESAYDLSVKRSFSIPKIYSANGDLKKRWYMYFSFATPKTKN' A
#
# COMPACT_ATOMS: atom_id res chain seq x y z
N MET A 1 -19.24 16.55 19.19
CA MET A 1 -18.31 16.94 18.11
C MET A 1 -16.95 16.42 18.52
N PRO A 2 -16.30 15.55 17.72
CA PRO A 2 -15.04 14.95 18.12
C PRO A 2 -13.95 16.02 18.28
N SER A 3 -13.03 15.79 19.21
CA SER A 3 -11.88 16.66 19.42
C SER A 3 -10.85 16.49 18.30
N PHE A 4 -9.98 17.48 18.10
CA PHE A 4 -8.92 17.41 17.09
C PHE A 4 -8.02 16.18 17.25
N ASN A 5 -7.72 15.80 18.50
CA ASN A 5 -6.90 14.62 18.80
C ASN A 5 -7.63 13.32 18.42
N GLU A 6 -8.95 13.25 18.60
CA GLU A 6 -9.74 12.08 18.17
C GLU A 6 -9.76 11.93 16.64
N LEU A 7 -9.84 13.05 15.90
CA LEU A 7 -9.77 13.03 14.44
C LEU A 7 -8.40 12.52 13.95
N LEU A 8 -7.31 12.96 14.57
CA LEU A 8 -5.95 12.50 14.26
C LEU A 8 -5.77 11.01 14.55
N THR A 9 -6.25 10.54 15.71
CA THR A 9 -6.18 9.12 16.05
C THR A 9 -6.97 8.27 15.07
N PHE A 10 -8.16 8.72 14.66
CA PHE A 10 -8.98 8.00 13.70
C PHE A 10 -8.33 7.89 12.30
N GLU A 11 -7.72 8.97 11.79
CA GLU A 11 -6.95 8.90 10.54
C GLU A 11 -5.79 7.92 10.65
N TYR A 12 -5.00 8.01 11.72
CA TYR A 12 -3.86 7.13 11.97
C TYR A 12 -4.28 5.66 12.05
N GLU A 13 -5.31 5.34 12.83
CA GLU A 13 -5.84 3.98 12.94
C GLU A 13 -6.40 3.50 11.60
N SER A 14 -7.15 4.31 10.86
CA SER A 14 -7.69 3.90 9.55
C SER A 14 -6.62 3.58 8.50
N ALA A 15 -5.48 4.28 8.53
CA ALA A 15 -4.40 4.13 7.56
C ALA A 15 -3.50 2.92 7.85
N TYR A 16 -3.25 2.63 9.13
CA TYR A 16 -2.28 1.60 9.54
C TYR A 16 -2.93 0.36 10.14
N ASP A 17 -4.05 0.55 10.85
CA ASP A 17 -4.84 -0.50 11.48
C ASP A 17 -6.15 -0.69 10.72
N LEU A 18 -6.02 -1.12 9.46
CA LEU A 18 -7.13 -1.62 8.67
C LEU A 18 -7.72 -2.85 9.39
N SER A 19 -8.65 -2.60 10.30
CA SER A 19 -9.47 -3.60 11.01
C SER A 19 -10.29 -4.48 10.06
N VAL A 20 -10.38 -4.08 8.79
CA VAL A 20 -10.91 -4.88 7.70
C VAL A 20 -9.99 -6.08 7.46
N LYS A 21 -10.54 -7.27 7.63
CA LYS A 21 -9.86 -8.54 7.31
C LYS A 21 -9.27 -8.45 5.91
N ARG A 22 -7.94 -8.46 5.83
CA ARG A 22 -7.20 -8.42 4.57
C ARG A 22 -7.71 -9.55 3.67
N SER A 23 -8.25 -9.20 2.50
CA SER A 23 -8.64 -10.15 1.45
C SER A 23 -7.43 -10.62 0.63
N PHE A 24 -6.24 -10.16 0.99
CA PHE A 24 -4.96 -10.53 0.39
C PHE A 24 -4.08 -11.25 1.41
N SER A 25 -3.28 -12.20 0.93
CA SER A 25 -2.26 -12.85 1.75
C SER A 25 -1.07 -11.92 1.99
N ILE A 26 -0.31 -12.19 3.04
CA ILE A 26 0.99 -11.55 3.22
C ILE A 26 1.84 -11.90 1.97
N PRO A 27 2.36 -10.91 1.23
CA PRO A 27 3.10 -11.18 0.02
C PRO A 27 4.36 -11.98 0.35
N LYS A 28 4.58 -13.09 -0.34
CA LYS A 28 5.82 -13.87 -0.22
C LYS A 28 6.90 -13.19 -1.06
N ILE A 29 7.60 -12.24 -0.46
CA ILE A 29 8.70 -11.52 -1.11
C ILE A 29 9.91 -12.45 -1.19
N TYR A 30 10.28 -12.86 -2.40
CA TYR A 30 11.50 -13.63 -2.64
C TYR A 30 12.70 -12.70 -2.73
N SER A 31 13.58 -12.73 -1.72
CA SER A 31 14.78 -11.88 -1.64
C SER A 31 16.00 -12.45 -2.35
N ALA A 32 15.91 -13.67 -2.88
CA ALA A 32 17.00 -14.42 -3.52
C ALA A 32 18.31 -14.47 -2.71
N ASN A 33 18.25 -14.38 -1.38
CA ASN A 33 19.41 -14.25 -0.49
C ASN A 33 20.40 -13.15 -0.93
N GLY A 34 19.89 -12.04 -1.50
CA GLY A 34 20.71 -10.93 -1.96
C GLY A 34 21.22 -11.04 -3.40
N ASP A 35 20.97 -12.15 -4.11
CA ASP A 35 21.34 -12.28 -5.52
C ASP A 35 20.43 -11.42 -6.42
N LEU A 36 20.99 -10.30 -6.90
CA LEU A 36 20.31 -9.34 -7.77
C LEU A 36 19.86 -9.95 -9.10
N LYS A 37 20.51 -11.01 -9.58
CA LYS A 37 20.16 -11.67 -10.84
C LYS A 37 18.86 -12.48 -10.75
N LYS A 38 18.41 -12.79 -9.54
CA LYS A 38 17.24 -13.64 -9.26
C LYS A 38 16.04 -12.85 -8.69
N ARG A 39 16.11 -11.51 -8.64
CA ARG A 39 14.96 -10.67 -8.25
C ARG A 39 13.97 -10.54 -9.39
N TRP A 40 12.69 -10.48 -9.02
CA TRP A 40 11.63 -10.13 -9.95
C TRP A 40 11.64 -8.62 -10.17
N TYR A 41 11.64 -8.19 -11.42
CA TYR A 41 11.44 -6.80 -11.81
C TYR A 41 9.96 -6.59 -12.10
N MET A 42 9.30 -5.76 -11.30
CA MET A 42 7.91 -5.36 -11.54
C MET A 42 7.89 -3.99 -12.20
N TYR A 43 7.51 -3.95 -13.47
CA TYR A 43 7.36 -2.72 -14.22
C TYR A 43 5.91 -2.25 -14.12
N PHE A 44 5.72 -1.04 -13.64
CA PHE A 44 4.41 -0.39 -13.62
C PHE A 44 4.32 0.60 -14.78
N SER A 45 3.20 0.59 -15.49
CA SER A 45 2.82 1.66 -16.40
C SER A 45 1.61 2.38 -15.82
N PHE A 46 1.69 3.70 -15.79
CA PHE A 46 0.56 4.53 -15.44
C PHE A 46 -0.11 4.94 -16.74
N ALA A 47 -1.39 4.59 -16.89
CA ALA A 47 -2.18 5.12 -17.97
C ALA A 47 -2.29 6.64 -17.74
N THR A 48 -1.65 7.43 -18.59
CA THR A 48 -1.83 8.89 -18.57
C THR A 48 -3.30 9.15 -18.85
N PRO A 49 -4.07 9.73 -17.91
CA PRO A 49 -5.45 10.07 -18.19
C PRO A 49 -5.42 11.10 -19.31
N LYS A 50 -6.09 10.81 -20.44
CA LYS A 50 -6.30 11.81 -21.49
C LYS A 50 -7.13 12.91 -20.84
N THR A 51 -6.51 14.07 -20.58
CA THR A 51 -7.22 15.28 -20.18
C THR A 51 -8.25 15.55 -21.27
N LYS A 52 -9.54 15.34 -20.97
CA LYS A 52 -10.62 15.74 -21.88
C LYS A 52 -10.63 17.26 -21.88
N ASN A 53 -10.34 17.85 -23.05
CA ASN A 53 -10.57 19.26 -23.34
C ASN A 53 -12.07 19.59 -23.30
#